data_AF-A0A933DRP4-F1
#
_entry.id   AF-A0A933DRP4-F1
#
_cell.length_a   1.000
_cell.length_b   1.000
_cell.length_c   1.000
_cell.angle_alpha   90.00
_cell.angle_beta   90.00
_cell.angle_gamma   90.00
#
_symmetry.space_group_name_H-M   'P 1'
#
loop_
_entity.id
_entity.type
_entity.pdbx_description
1 polymer ?
#
loop_
_entity_poly.entity_id
_entity_poly.type
_entity_poly.pdbx_seq_one_letter_code
_entity_poly.pdbx_strand_id
1 'polypeptide(L)'
;MFATLFYQHRNILIGVSAFFILAAIGGAIAWQQYFRVPSETAGILPPPATPSAEPTPPPQALGGTAPAYTGIPVQNLNPSPDILKQVPANTYERSRQELAELAVSLAANPRDADGWMRVAYIKRFYGDYAGAAEAYEYVNRIAEGDGLSFFNLAGLYGYYLKEPAKAIAKYEAALQRDPMNSAYYSSFADFYREVMGDLPAAERVLEQGLMKIPNEINLMISYAALSETMGKVARAIEYYEKVLGVQTGASAAMSAQQRAVIAAEVNRLKAQNP
;
A
#
# COMPACT_ATOMS: atom_id res chain seq x y z
N MET A 1 19.34 -46.89 -4.33
CA MET A 1 19.85 -45.64 -3.72
C MET A 1 19.57 -44.40 -4.59
N PHE A 2 18.45 -44.36 -5.34
CA PHE A 2 18.11 -43.24 -6.25
C PHE A 2 16.73 -42.61 -5.99
N ALA A 3 15.95 -43.12 -5.01
CA ALA A 3 14.60 -42.63 -4.74
C ALA A 3 14.54 -41.43 -3.78
N THR A 4 15.64 -41.10 -3.10
CA THR A 4 15.66 -40.07 -2.04
C THR A 4 15.94 -38.66 -2.55
N LEU A 5 16.52 -38.50 -3.74
CA LEU A 5 16.88 -37.19 -4.32
C LEU A 5 15.70 -36.49 -5.00
N PHE A 6 14.68 -37.21 -5.46
CA PHE A 6 13.48 -36.60 -6.06
C PHE A 6 12.50 -36.01 -5.04
N TYR A 7 12.59 -36.41 -3.76
CA TYR A 7 11.68 -35.96 -2.71
C TYR A 7 12.07 -34.59 -2.12
N GLN A 8 13.37 -34.23 -2.14
CA GLN A 8 13.82 -32.93 -1.63
C GLN A 8 13.46 -31.76 -2.56
N HIS A 9 13.48 -31.95 -3.88
CA HIS A 9 13.18 -30.85 -4.82
C HIS A 9 11.69 -30.50 -4.92
N ARG A 10 10.78 -31.45 -4.65
CA ARG A 10 9.33 -31.21 -4.71
C ARG A 10 8.82 -30.34 -3.56
N ASN A 11 9.43 -30.47 -2.38
CA ASN A 11 9.06 -29.66 -1.20
C ASN A 11 9.61 -28.23 -1.26
N ILE A 12 10.73 -28.00 -1.94
CA ILE A 12 11.27 -26.67 -2.19
C ILE A 12 10.36 -25.89 -3.16
N LEU A 13 9.86 -26.54 -4.23
CA LEU A 13 8.92 -25.91 -5.17
C LEU A 13 7.59 -25.53 -4.49
N ILE A 14 7.05 -26.38 -3.62
CA ILE A 14 5.79 -26.12 -2.90
C ILE A 14 5.95 -25.00 -1.86
N GLY A 15 7.09 -24.92 -1.17
CA GLY A 15 7.37 -23.86 -0.18
C GLY A 15 7.52 -22.47 -0.82
N VAL A 16 8.17 -22.39 -1.98
CA VAL A 16 8.25 -21.14 -2.77
C VAL A 16 6.86 -20.72 -3.24
N SER A 17 6.01 -21.69 -3.63
CA SER A 17 4.64 -21.44 -4.09
C SER A 17 3.74 -20.88 -2.98
N ALA A 18 3.81 -21.41 -1.75
CA ALA A 18 3.01 -20.96 -0.62
C ALA A 18 3.40 -19.56 -0.13
N PHE A 19 4.70 -19.24 -0.12
CA PHE A 19 5.22 -17.89 0.16
C PHE A 19 4.74 -16.87 -0.88
N PHE A 20 4.82 -17.21 -2.19
CA PHE A 20 4.24 -16.36 -3.24
C PHE A 20 2.73 -16.26 -3.14
N ILE A 21 2.01 -17.28 -2.68
CA ILE A 21 0.56 -17.22 -2.47
C ILE A 21 0.22 -16.36 -1.26
N LEU A 22 0.96 -16.40 -0.15
CA LEU A 22 0.72 -15.54 1.01
C LEU A 22 1.12 -14.08 0.74
N ALA A 23 2.24 -13.85 0.05
CA ALA A 23 2.65 -12.55 -0.45
C ALA A 23 1.69 -12.02 -1.53
N ALA A 24 1.16 -12.90 -2.41
CA ALA A 24 0.14 -12.53 -3.38
C ALA A 24 -1.26 -12.44 -2.77
N ILE A 25 -1.57 -13.06 -1.64
CA ILE A 25 -2.84 -12.85 -0.93
C ILE A 25 -2.78 -11.50 -0.20
N GLY A 26 -1.69 -11.21 0.52
CA GLY A 26 -1.46 -9.88 1.10
C GLY A 26 -1.41 -8.79 0.04
N GLY A 27 -0.67 -9.05 -1.06
CA GLY A 27 -0.55 -8.19 -2.22
C GLY A 27 -1.85 -8.04 -3.01
N ALA A 28 -2.63 -9.10 -3.24
CA ALA A 28 -3.89 -9.05 -3.99
C ALA A 28 -5.04 -8.45 -3.18
N ILE A 29 -5.04 -8.60 -1.84
CA ILE A 29 -6.00 -7.94 -0.97
C ILE A 29 -5.68 -6.45 -0.88
N ALA A 30 -4.40 -6.09 -0.74
CA ALA A 30 -3.94 -4.70 -0.88
C ALA A 30 -4.29 -4.15 -2.28
N TRP A 31 -4.05 -4.92 -3.35
CA TRP A 31 -4.37 -4.56 -4.74
C TRP A 31 -5.88 -4.39 -4.98
N GLN A 32 -6.73 -5.25 -4.42
CA GLN A 32 -8.19 -5.12 -4.52
C GLN A 32 -8.73 -3.90 -3.79
N GLN A 33 -8.14 -3.52 -2.65
CA GLN A 33 -8.48 -2.28 -1.94
C GLN A 33 -7.93 -1.04 -2.68
N TYR A 34 -6.78 -1.18 -3.34
CA TYR A 34 -6.04 -0.10 -4.00
C TYR A 34 -6.52 0.24 -5.43
N PHE A 35 -7.16 -0.70 -6.14
CA PHE A 35 -7.66 -0.51 -7.51
C PHE A 35 -9.20 -0.46 -7.64
N ARG A 36 -9.93 -0.27 -6.53
CA ARG A 36 -11.37 -0.01 -6.60
C ARG A 36 -11.60 1.40 -7.15
N VAL A 37 -11.70 1.51 -8.47
CA VAL A 37 -12.31 2.67 -9.13
C VAL A 37 -13.74 2.75 -8.61
N PRO A 38 -14.19 3.86 -7.99
CA PRO A 38 -15.59 4.02 -7.62
C PRO A 38 -16.42 3.86 -8.89
N SER A 39 -17.23 2.81 -8.97
CA SER A 39 -18.23 2.71 -10.03
C SER A 39 -19.25 3.82 -9.80
N GLU A 40 -19.36 4.74 -10.74
CA GLU A 40 -20.47 5.68 -10.87
C GLU A 40 -21.77 4.88 -11.00
N THR A 41 -22.41 4.53 -9.88
CA THR A 41 -23.84 4.15 -9.69
C THR A 41 -23.99 3.36 -8.39
N ALA A 42 -23.94 4.05 -7.25
CA ALA A 42 -24.59 3.56 -6.04
C ALA A 42 -25.22 4.76 -5.34
N GLY A 43 -26.55 4.79 -5.32
CA GLY A 43 -27.34 5.86 -4.71
C GLY A 43 -26.92 6.11 -3.26
N ILE A 44 -26.96 7.39 -2.90
CA ILE A 44 -26.70 7.90 -1.57
C ILE A 44 -27.63 7.21 -0.58
N LEU A 45 -27.09 6.35 0.27
CA LEU A 45 -27.66 6.05 1.59
C LEU A 45 -26.72 6.68 2.63
N PRO A 46 -27.26 7.43 3.60
CA PRO A 46 -26.43 8.01 4.66
C PRO A 46 -25.85 6.88 5.54
N PRO A 47 -24.61 7.03 6.04
CA PRO A 47 -23.97 6.04 6.90
C PRO A 47 -24.73 5.91 8.24
N PRO A 48 -24.74 4.71 8.86
CA PRO A 48 -25.29 4.53 10.20
C PRO A 48 -24.44 5.29 11.23
N ALA A 49 -25.09 5.94 12.19
CA ALA A 49 -24.45 6.72 13.24
C ALA A 49 -23.54 5.85 14.11
N THR A 50 -22.23 6.10 14.07
CA THR A 50 -21.24 5.59 15.02
C THR A 50 -21.08 6.54 16.21
N PRO A 51 -20.74 6.05 17.42
CA PRO A 51 -20.56 6.88 18.60
C PRO A 51 -19.35 7.81 18.44
N SER A 52 -19.55 9.07 18.78
CA SER A 52 -18.63 10.20 18.61
C SER A 52 -17.20 9.90 19.07
N ALA A 53 -16.29 9.71 18.11
CA ALA A 53 -14.90 10.11 18.30
C ALA A 53 -14.86 11.65 18.32
N GLU A 54 -14.08 12.25 19.21
CA GLU A 54 -13.88 13.69 19.23
C GLU A 54 -13.49 14.19 17.84
N PRO A 55 -14.09 15.29 17.34
CA PRO A 55 -13.76 15.81 16.03
C PRO A 55 -12.29 16.21 16.01
N THR A 56 -11.53 15.58 15.12
CA THR A 56 -10.22 16.09 14.69
C THR A 56 -10.38 17.57 14.36
N PRO A 57 -9.54 18.47 14.89
CA PRO A 57 -9.64 19.88 14.60
C PRO A 57 -9.56 20.06 13.08
N PRO A 58 -10.40 20.94 12.49
CA PRO A 58 -10.34 21.20 11.07
C PRO A 58 -8.91 21.62 10.69
N PRO A 59 -8.41 21.22 9.50
CA PRO A 59 -7.12 21.70 9.01
C PRO A 59 -7.09 23.22 9.17
N GLN A 60 -6.06 23.75 9.83
CA GLN A 60 -5.89 25.20 9.92
C GLN A 60 -5.92 25.74 8.49
N ALA A 61 -6.87 26.63 8.21
CA ALA A 61 -6.95 27.30 6.92
C ALA A 61 -5.60 27.98 6.68
N LEU A 62 -4.84 27.49 5.70
CA LEU A 62 -3.60 28.12 5.28
C LEU A 62 -3.96 29.52 4.76
N GLY A 63 -3.87 30.52 5.63
CA GLY A 63 -4.01 31.92 5.26
C GLY A 63 -2.95 32.29 4.23
N GLY A 64 -3.35 32.97 3.15
CA GLY A 64 -2.45 33.41 2.07
C GLY A 64 -2.84 32.89 0.68
N THR A 65 -2.12 33.30 -0.35
CA THR A 65 -2.22 32.76 -1.71
C THR A 65 -1.73 31.31 -1.72
N ALA A 66 -2.33 30.43 -2.53
CA ALA A 66 -1.83 29.06 -2.69
C ALA A 66 -0.37 29.10 -3.18
N PRO A 67 0.50 28.17 -2.75
CA PRO A 67 1.85 28.07 -3.30
C PRO A 67 1.77 27.89 -4.82
N ALA A 68 2.67 28.50 -5.58
CA ALA A 68 2.70 28.28 -7.02
C ALA A 68 3.10 26.82 -7.33
N TYR A 69 2.38 26.17 -8.23
CA TYR A 69 2.80 24.91 -8.82
C TYR A 69 3.84 25.18 -9.92
N THR A 70 5.03 24.60 -9.77
CA THR A 70 6.18 24.80 -10.68
C THR A 70 6.65 23.50 -11.32
N GLY A 71 5.87 22.42 -11.19
CA GLY A 71 6.20 21.13 -11.79
C GLY A 71 5.79 21.04 -13.25
N ILE A 72 5.86 19.82 -13.80
CA ILE A 72 5.39 19.44 -15.13
C ILE A 72 3.92 19.88 -15.25
N PRO A 73 3.56 20.64 -16.31
CA PRO A 73 2.19 21.11 -16.51
C PRO A 73 1.18 19.98 -16.40
N VAL A 74 0.04 20.26 -15.76
CA VAL A 74 -1.00 19.26 -15.44
C VAL A 74 -1.42 18.46 -16.69
N GLN A 75 -1.66 19.16 -17.79
CA GLN A 75 -2.08 18.59 -19.08
C GLN A 75 -1.00 17.77 -19.80
N ASN A 76 0.28 17.92 -19.43
CA ASN A 76 1.37 17.22 -20.09
C ASN A 76 1.52 15.83 -19.50
N LEU A 77 1.24 14.79 -20.29
CA LEU A 77 1.42 13.40 -19.90
C LEU A 77 2.62 12.79 -20.63
N ASN A 78 3.56 12.21 -19.89
CA ASN A 78 4.70 11.47 -20.45
C ASN A 78 4.55 9.95 -20.19
N PRO A 79 3.72 9.24 -20.98
CA PRO A 79 3.39 7.85 -20.70
C PRO A 79 4.57 6.91 -20.98
N SER A 80 4.74 5.90 -20.14
CA SER A 80 5.59 4.73 -20.43
C SER A 80 5.12 4.06 -21.73
N PRO A 81 6.00 3.84 -22.71
CA PRO A 81 5.66 3.17 -23.96
C PRO A 81 5.05 1.78 -23.75
N ASP A 82 5.49 1.06 -22.72
CA ASP A 82 5.03 -0.30 -22.46
C ASP A 82 3.65 -0.35 -21.81
N ILE A 83 3.33 0.64 -20.98
CA ILE A 83 1.97 0.82 -20.46
C ILE A 83 1.05 1.25 -21.60
N LEU A 84 1.49 2.21 -22.43
CA LEU A 84 0.67 2.75 -23.51
C LEU A 84 0.24 1.68 -24.54
N LYS A 85 1.10 0.70 -24.84
CA LYS A 85 0.76 -0.44 -25.71
C LYS A 85 -0.39 -1.31 -25.17
N GLN A 86 -0.58 -1.33 -23.84
CA GLN A 86 -1.57 -2.16 -23.16
C GLN A 86 -2.89 -1.43 -22.91
N VAL A 87 -2.92 -0.11 -23.07
CA VAL A 87 -4.08 0.73 -22.80
C VAL A 87 -4.82 1.02 -24.10
N PRO A 88 -6.15 0.80 -24.18
CA PRO A 88 -6.94 1.19 -25.34
C PRO A 88 -6.78 2.68 -25.67
N ALA A 89 -6.65 3.02 -26.96
CA ALA A 89 -6.41 4.39 -27.40
C ALA A 89 -7.50 5.37 -26.93
N ASN A 90 -8.76 4.94 -26.90
CA ASN A 90 -9.86 5.76 -26.38
C ASN A 90 -9.74 6.06 -24.88
N THR A 91 -9.21 5.13 -24.09
CA THR A 91 -8.93 5.34 -22.66
C THR A 91 -7.81 6.35 -22.48
N TYR A 92 -6.73 6.24 -23.26
CA TYR A 92 -5.64 7.23 -23.25
C TYR A 92 -6.11 8.64 -23.62
N GLU A 93 -6.91 8.78 -24.67
CA GLU A 93 -7.44 10.09 -25.06
C GLU A 93 -8.38 10.69 -24.00
N ARG A 94 -9.22 9.87 -23.34
CA ARG A 94 -10.04 10.35 -22.21
C ARG A 94 -9.18 10.86 -21.06
N SER A 95 -8.11 10.17 -20.70
CA SER A 95 -7.20 10.62 -19.65
C SER A 95 -6.46 11.91 -20.03
N ARG A 96 -6.10 12.10 -21.30
CA ARG A 96 -5.52 13.39 -21.75
C ARG A 96 -6.52 14.53 -21.71
N GLN A 97 -7.78 14.28 -22.11
CA GLN A 97 -8.86 15.27 -22.02
C GLN A 97 -9.11 15.66 -20.57
N GLU A 98 -9.18 14.67 -19.67
CA GLU A 98 -9.35 14.92 -18.25
C GLU A 98 -8.19 15.74 -17.65
N LEU A 99 -6.94 15.44 -18.00
CA LEU A 99 -5.81 16.27 -17.54
C LEU A 99 -5.87 17.71 -18.08
N ALA A 100 -6.42 17.93 -19.29
CA ALA A 100 -6.63 19.28 -19.81
C ALA A 100 -7.73 20.03 -19.04
N GLU A 101 -8.82 19.35 -18.68
CA GLU A 101 -9.90 19.91 -17.86
C GLU A 101 -9.42 20.23 -16.43
N LEU A 102 -8.67 19.31 -15.83
CA LEU A 102 -8.03 19.52 -14.53
C LEU A 102 -7.04 20.68 -14.56
N ALA A 103 -6.29 20.88 -15.66
CA ALA A 103 -5.39 22.02 -15.77
C ALA A 103 -6.13 23.37 -15.69
N VAL A 104 -7.33 23.46 -16.29
CA VAL A 104 -8.18 24.66 -16.22
C VAL A 104 -8.77 24.82 -14.82
N SER A 105 -9.32 23.76 -14.24
CA SER A 105 -9.95 23.84 -12.92
C SER A 105 -8.94 24.18 -11.82
N LEU A 106 -7.75 23.59 -11.85
CA LEU A 106 -6.68 23.78 -10.86
C LEU A 106 -5.99 25.15 -11.01
N ALA A 107 -6.02 25.75 -12.21
CA ALA A 107 -5.62 27.15 -12.38
C ALA A 107 -6.59 28.12 -11.69
N ALA A 108 -7.89 27.80 -11.68
CA ALA A 108 -8.92 28.60 -11.00
C ALA A 108 -8.98 28.30 -9.48
N ASN A 109 -8.77 27.05 -9.09
CA ASN A 109 -8.76 26.60 -7.69
C ASN A 109 -7.49 25.77 -7.38
N PRO A 110 -6.34 26.41 -7.16
CA PRO A 110 -5.08 25.72 -6.91
C PRO A 110 -5.01 25.01 -5.54
N ARG A 111 -6.07 25.07 -4.71
CA ARG A 111 -6.17 24.36 -3.43
C ARG A 111 -7.06 23.12 -3.48
N ASP A 112 -7.56 22.75 -4.66
CA ASP A 112 -8.32 21.53 -4.85
C ASP A 112 -7.41 20.29 -4.76
N ALA A 113 -7.24 19.79 -3.54
CA ALA A 113 -6.42 18.62 -3.25
C ALA A 113 -6.89 17.37 -4.00
N ASP A 114 -8.21 17.18 -4.15
CA ASP A 114 -8.78 16.02 -4.84
C ASP A 114 -8.45 16.07 -6.35
N GLY A 115 -8.54 17.26 -6.96
CA GLY A 115 -8.10 17.47 -8.33
C GLY A 115 -6.61 17.16 -8.53
N TRP A 116 -5.73 17.63 -7.64
CA TRP A 116 -4.30 17.30 -7.69
C TRP A 116 -4.01 15.81 -7.44
N MET A 117 -4.76 15.16 -6.56
CA MET A 117 -4.71 13.71 -6.37
C MET A 117 -5.09 12.97 -7.66
N ARG A 118 -6.12 13.43 -8.36
CA ARG A 118 -6.52 12.86 -9.66
C ARG A 118 -5.42 13.02 -10.71
N VAL A 119 -4.77 14.17 -10.79
CA VAL A 119 -3.60 14.40 -11.67
C VAL A 119 -2.50 13.39 -11.36
N ALA A 120 -2.15 13.22 -10.08
CA ALA A 120 -1.12 12.30 -9.63
C ALA A 120 -1.46 10.83 -9.99
N TYR A 121 -2.72 10.42 -9.81
CA TYR A 121 -3.18 9.08 -10.16
C TYR A 121 -3.11 8.80 -11.65
N ILE A 122 -3.58 9.73 -12.50
CA ILE A 122 -3.52 9.55 -13.96
C ILE A 122 -2.06 9.43 -14.41
N LYS A 123 -1.20 10.37 -13.98
CA LYS A 123 0.22 10.35 -14.33
C LYS A 123 0.91 9.06 -13.87
N ARG A 124 0.65 8.62 -12.64
CA ARG A 124 1.19 7.36 -12.10
C ARG A 124 0.70 6.15 -12.89
N PHE A 125 -0.58 6.09 -13.27
CA PHE A 125 -1.15 4.99 -14.05
C PHE A 125 -0.42 4.82 -15.39
N TYR A 126 -0.08 5.93 -16.04
CA TYR A 126 0.67 5.92 -17.29
C TYR A 126 2.19 5.81 -17.11
N GLY A 127 2.70 5.70 -15.89
CA GLY A 127 4.14 5.59 -15.63
C GLY A 127 4.90 6.92 -15.71
N ASP A 128 4.19 8.06 -15.78
CA ASP A 128 4.77 9.40 -15.57
C ASP A 128 5.00 9.61 -14.07
N TYR A 129 5.96 8.87 -13.51
CA TYR A 129 6.22 8.85 -12.06
C TYR A 129 6.78 10.18 -11.55
N ALA A 130 7.55 10.90 -12.38
CA ALA A 130 8.05 12.22 -12.02
C ALA A 130 6.90 13.23 -11.91
N GLY A 131 6.03 13.31 -12.92
CA GLY A 131 4.87 14.20 -12.86
C GLY A 131 3.89 13.82 -11.77
N ALA A 132 3.72 12.52 -11.49
CA ALA A 132 2.89 12.06 -10.38
C ALA A 132 3.46 12.47 -9.03
N ALA A 133 4.78 12.35 -8.83
CA ALA A 133 5.44 12.75 -7.60
C ALA A 133 5.31 14.25 -7.34
N GLU A 134 5.47 15.09 -8.37
CA GLU A 134 5.30 16.54 -8.25
C GLU A 134 3.87 16.95 -7.88
N ALA A 135 2.86 16.26 -8.43
CA ALA A 135 1.46 16.47 -8.07
C ALA A 135 1.19 16.08 -6.60
N TYR A 136 1.68 14.92 -6.13
CA TYR A 136 1.55 14.56 -4.70
C TYR A 136 2.33 15.51 -3.77
N GLU A 137 3.54 15.96 -4.16
CA GLU A 137 4.27 16.96 -3.39
C GLU A 137 3.53 18.29 -3.32
N TYR A 138 2.77 18.63 -4.35
CA TYR A 138 1.89 19.79 -4.30
C TYR A 138 0.72 19.57 -3.34
N VAL A 139 0.03 18.41 -3.40
CA VAL A 139 -1.01 18.04 -2.41
C VAL A 139 -0.48 18.17 -0.99
N ASN A 140 0.70 17.60 -0.71
CA ASN A 140 1.33 17.65 0.61
C ASN A 140 1.67 19.07 1.09
N ARG A 141 1.75 20.07 0.20
CA ARG A 141 1.95 21.49 0.55
C ARG A 141 0.63 22.23 0.81
N ILE A 142 -0.47 21.81 0.20
CA ILE A 142 -1.76 22.52 0.27
C ILE A 142 -2.76 21.87 1.22
N ALA A 143 -2.61 20.58 1.48
CA ALA A 143 -3.51 19.76 2.27
C ALA A 143 -2.70 18.73 3.06
N GLU A 144 -2.23 19.11 4.23
CA GLU A 144 -1.42 18.22 5.06
C GLU A 144 -2.25 17.16 5.83
N GLY A 145 -3.58 17.20 5.74
CA GLY A 145 -4.48 16.47 6.64
C GLY A 145 -4.57 14.95 6.42
N ASP A 146 -4.25 14.44 5.23
CA ASP A 146 -4.41 13.03 4.87
C ASP A 146 -3.06 12.36 4.62
N GLY A 147 -2.83 11.18 5.21
CA GLY A 147 -1.61 10.39 5.05
C GLY A 147 -1.50 9.71 3.68
N LEU A 148 -2.59 9.61 2.91
CA LEU A 148 -2.62 8.84 1.66
C LEU A 148 -1.71 9.41 0.56
N SER A 149 -1.65 10.74 0.41
CA SER A 149 -0.76 11.39 -0.57
C SER A 149 0.71 11.18 -0.22
N PHE A 150 1.06 11.24 1.07
CA PHE A 150 2.41 10.91 1.55
C PHE A 150 2.76 9.45 1.28
N PHE A 151 1.86 8.53 1.59
CA PHE A 151 2.03 7.10 1.34
C PHE A 151 2.25 6.78 -0.14
N ASN A 152 1.40 7.31 -1.02
CA ASN A 152 1.51 7.10 -2.47
C ASN A 152 2.83 7.67 -3.02
N LEU A 153 3.22 8.85 -2.54
CA LEU A 153 4.49 9.47 -2.89
C LEU A 153 5.71 8.67 -2.40
N ALA A 154 5.63 8.09 -1.20
CA ALA A 154 6.67 7.22 -0.66
C ALA A 154 6.94 6.03 -1.59
N GLY A 155 5.87 5.38 -2.06
CA GLY A 155 5.95 4.30 -3.04
C GLY A 155 6.58 4.73 -4.37
N LEU A 156 6.25 5.93 -4.87
CA LEU A 156 6.89 6.48 -6.06
C LEU A 156 8.39 6.69 -5.89
N TYR A 157 8.80 7.32 -4.79
CA TYR A 157 10.20 7.55 -4.50
C TYR A 157 10.98 6.24 -4.35
N GLY A 158 10.45 5.27 -3.62
CA GLY A 158 11.15 4.03 -3.33
C GLY A 158 11.27 3.11 -4.54
N TYR A 159 10.15 2.84 -5.21
CA TYR A 159 10.10 1.76 -6.20
C TYR A 159 10.40 2.22 -7.62
N TYR A 160 10.10 3.47 -7.97
CA TYR A 160 10.18 3.96 -9.35
C TYR A 160 11.25 5.02 -9.57
N LEU A 161 11.31 6.04 -8.71
CA LEU A 161 12.26 7.14 -8.84
C LEU A 161 13.63 6.85 -8.22
N LYS A 162 13.75 5.75 -7.44
CA LYS A 162 14.99 5.28 -6.80
C LYS A 162 15.59 6.32 -5.85
N GLU A 163 14.73 6.98 -5.09
CA GLU A 163 15.07 8.00 -4.08
C GLU A 163 14.71 7.51 -2.67
N PRO A 164 15.43 6.51 -2.12
CA PRO A 164 15.02 5.82 -0.89
C PRO A 164 14.93 6.74 0.35
N ALA A 165 15.83 7.74 0.46
CA ALA A 165 15.78 8.69 1.56
C ALA A 165 14.48 9.52 1.56
N LYS A 166 13.99 9.91 0.37
CA LYS A 166 12.70 10.59 0.25
C LYS A 166 11.55 9.64 0.56
N ALA A 167 11.63 8.38 0.12
CA ALA A 167 10.61 7.38 0.44
C ALA A 167 10.42 7.21 1.95
N ILE A 168 11.51 7.06 2.71
CA ILE A 168 11.50 6.95 4.18
C ILE A 168 10.76 8.14 4.80
N ALA A 169 11.16 9.37 4.45
CA ALA A 169 10.55 10.58 4.99
C ALA A 169 9.04 10.66 4.71
N LYS A 170 8.59 10.17 3.54
CA LYS A 170 7.17 10.18 3.18
C LYS A 170 6.38 9.05 3.85
N TYR A 171 6.96 7.87 4.05
CA TYR A 171 6.34 6.82 4.87
C TYR A 171 6.17 7.26 6.32
N GLU A 172 7.20 7.89 6.92
CA GLU A 172 7.12 8.44 8.26
C GLU A 172 6.05 9.53 8.36
N ALA A 173 5.97 10.43 7.38
CA ALA A 173 4.92 11.44 7.33
C ALA A 173 3.51 10.81 7.21
N ALA A 174 3.32 9.78 6.40
CA ALA A 174 2.05 9.06 6.29
C ALA A 174 1.62 8.46 7.64
N LEU A 175 2.55 7.82 8.35
CA LEU A 175 2.32 7.24 9.68
C LEU A 175 2.07 8.29 10.77
N GLN A 176 2.65 9.48 10.65
CA GLN A 176 2.35 10.59 11.57
C GLN A 176 0.91 11.10 11.41
N ARG A 177 0.35 11.07 10.18
CA ARG A 177 -1.01 11.54 9.89
C ARG A 177 -2.07 10.49 10.16
N ASP A 178 -1.81 9.23 9.83
CA ASP A 178 -2.71 8.13 10.12
C ASP A 178 -1.95 6.96 10.79
N PRO A 179 -1.68 7.06 12.11
CA PRO A 179 -0.92 6.06 12.83
C PRO A 179 -1.67 4.74 13.02
N MET A 180 -2.97 4.68 12.71
CA MET A 180 -3.83 3.49 12.82
C MET A 180 -4.01 2.79 11.47
N ASN A 181 -3.30 3.21 10.44
CA ASN A 181 -3.34 2.57 9.13
C ASN A 181 -2.36 1.41 9.03
N SER A 182 -2.86 0.17 9.10
CA SER A 182 -2.02 -1.01 9.01
C SER A 182 -1.28 -1.14 7.67
N ALA A 183 -1.88 -0.66 6.57
CA ALA A 183 -1.26 -0.72 5.25
C ALA A 183 0.02 0.12 5.16
N TYR A 184 0.13 1.21 5.92
CA TYR A 184 1.31 2.07 5.93
C TYR A 184 2.50 1.37 6.57
N TYR A 185 2.30 0.68 7.71
CA TYR A 185 3.36 -0.11 8.33
C TYR A 185 3.79 -1.29 7.45
N SER A 186 2.83 -2.06 6.92
CA SER A 186 3.15 -3.20 6.03
C SER A 186 3.97 -2.75 4.82
N SER A 187 3.53 -1.70 4.12
CA SER A 187 4.24 -1.24 2.91
C SER A 187 5.59 -0.60 3.22
N PHE A 188 5.73 0.07 4.37
CA PHE A 188 7.02 0.64 4.77
C PHE A 188 8.02 -0.47 5.15
N ALA A 189 7.54 -1.54 5.81
CA ALA A 189 8.35 -2.71 6.06
C ALA A 189 8.73 -3.44 4.76
N ASP A 190 7.80 -3.58 3.81
CA ASP A 190 8.07 -4.14 2.49
C ASP A 190 9.11 -3.30 1.73
N PHE A 191 9.03 -1.98 1.81
CA PHE A 191 10.04 -1.09 1.24
C PHE A 191 11.44 -1.34 1.85
N TYR A 192 11.55 -1.44 3.18
CA TYR A 192 12.82 -1.77 3.83
C TYR A 192 13.34 -3.15 3.41
N ARG A 193 12.46 -4.15 3.28
CA ARG A 193 12.83 -5.49 2.83
C ARG A 193 13.31 -5.51 1.39
N GLU A 194 12.54 -4.93 0.48
CA GLU A 194 12.68 -5.13 -0.97
C GLU A 194 13.61 -4.13 -1.64
N VAL A 195 13.58 -2.88 -1.19
CA VAL A 195 14.37 -1.80 -1.80
C VAL A 195 15.67 -1.59 -1.05
N MET A 196 15.62 -1.61 0.28
CA MET A 196 16.80 -1.37 1.12
C MET A 196 17.56 -2.64 1.52
N GLY A 197 16.90 -3.80 1.49
CA GLY A 197 17.47 -5.06 2.01
C GLY A 197 17.69 -5.05 3.54
N ASP A 198 17.08 -4.11 4.26
CA ASP A 198 17.24 -3.93 5.71
C ASP A 198 16.10 -4.66 6.45
N LEU A 199 16.26 -5.98 6.61
CA LEU A 199 15.29 -6.81 7.33
C LEU A 199 15.09 -6.36 8.80
N PRO A 200 16.15 -5.99 9.57
CA PRO A 200 15.96 -5.43 10.90
C PRO A 200 15.12 -4.14 10.94
N ALA A 201 15.26 -3.24 9.96
CA ALA A 201 14.40 -2.06 9.87
C ALA A 201 12.95 -2.43 9.53
N ALA A 202 12.75 -3.35 8.59
CA ALA A 202 11.42 -3.87 8.27
C ALA A 202 10.72 -4.45 9.52
N GLU A 203 11.47 -5.21 10.33
CA GLU A 203 10.95 -5.80 11.57
C GLU A 203 10.53 -4.73 12.57
N ARG A 204 11.39 -3.71 12.80
CA ARG A 204 11.06 -2.60 13.70
C ARG A 204 9.78 -1.86 13.28
N VAL A 205 9.57 -1.65 11.98
CA VAL A 205 8.34 -1.00 11.48
C VAL A 205 7.11 -1.85 11.79
N LEU A 206 7.17 -3.16 11.58
CA LEU A 206 6.06 -4.05 11.88
C LEU A 206 5.80 -4.17 13.39
N GLU A 207 6.83 -4.16 14.24
CA GLU A 207 6.69 -4.12 15.70
C GLU A 207 5.99 -2.83 16.15
N GLN A 208 6.35 -1.69 15.57
CA GLN A 208 5.66 -0.42 15.82
C GLN A 208 4.19 -0.50 15.43
N GLY A 209 3.89 -1.05 14.24
CA GLY A 209 2.52 -1.24 13.78
C GLY A 209 1.70 -2.13 14.71
N LEU A 210 2.25 -3.27 15.14
CA LEU A 210 1.61 -4.21 16.05
C LEU A 210 1.42 -3.63 17.47
N MET A 211 2.29 -2.73 17.91
CA MET A 211 2.12 -2.00 19.17
C MET A 211 0.96 -1.01 19.09
N LYS A 212 0.74 -0.38 17.93
CA LYS A 212 -0.32 0.60 17.70
C LYS A 212 -1.68 -0.05 17.41
N ILE A 213 -1.67 -1.13 16.65
CA ILE A 213 -2.87 -1.83 16.16
C ILE A 213 -2.73 -3.31 16.55
N PRO A 214 -2.91 -3.65 17.84
CA PRO A 214 -2.77 -5.01 18.30
C PRO A 214 -3.80 -5.92 17.64
N ASN A 215 -3.40 -7.16 17.36
CA ASN A 215 -4.23 -8.19 16.72
C ASN A 215 -4.69 -7.87 15.30
N GLU A 216 -4.13 -6.87 14.63
CA GLU A 216 -4.41 -6.69 13.21
C GLU A 216 -3.76 -7.81 12.39
N ILE A 217 -4.61 -8.58 11.72
CA ILE A 217 -4.30 -9.82 11.00
C ILE A 217 -3.23 -9.55 9.95
N ASN A 218 -3.36 -8.47 9.17
CA ASN A 218 -2.41 -8.16 8.10
C ASN A 218 -1.00 -7.87 8.62
N LEU A 219 -0.88 -7.16 9.75
CA LEU A 219 0.41 -6.89 10.38
C LEU A 219 1.02 -8.14 10.99
N MET A 220 0.20 -8.99 11.61
CA MET A 220 0.69 -10.27 12.14
C MET A 220 1.18 -11.21 11.04
N ILE A 221 0.47 -11.28 9.91
CA ILE A 221 0.91 -12.05 8.73
C ILE A 221 2.21 -11.47 8.16
N SER A 222 2.29 -10.16 8.02
CA SER A 222 3.51 -9.47 7.52
C SER A 222 4.71 -9.77 8.43
N TYR A 223 4.52 -9.71 9.75
CA TYR A 223 5.55 -9.98 10.73
C TYR A 223 5.97 -11.45 10.75
N ALA A 224 5.03 -12.38 10.61
CA ALA A 224 5.33 -13.81 10.51
C ALA A 224 6.15 -14.12 9.24
N ALA A 225 5.75 -13.59 8.08
CA ALA A 225 6.45 -13.78 6.82
C ALA A 225 7.87 -13.17 6.83
N LEU A 226 8.03 -12.00 7.44
CA LEU A 226 9.35 -11.40 7.63
C LEU A 226 10.21 -12.23 8.60
N SER A 227 9.63 -12.71 9.70
CA SER A 227 10.30 -13.59 10.65
C SER A 227 10.81 -14.86 9.98
N GLU A 228 10.00 -15.46 9.10
CA GLU A 228 10.42 -16.61 8.29
C GLU A 228 11.60 -16.25 7.37
N THR A 229 11.51 -15.11 6.67
CA THR A 229 12.58 -14.61 5.79
C THR A 229 13.89 -14.40 6.56
N MET A 230 13.82 -13.99 7.82
CA MET A 230 14.97 -13.81 8.72
C MET A 230 15.45 -15.12 9.37
N GLY A 231 14.82 -16.27 9.07
CA GLY A 231 15.12 -17.56 9.70
C GLY A 231 14.64 -17.68 11.15
N LYS A 232 13.84 -16.74 11.65
CA LYS A 232 13.24 -16.74 12.99
C LYS A 232 11.98 -17.62 13.02
N VAL A 233 12.13 -18.90 12.69
CA VAL A 233 11.02 -19.83 12.44
C VAL A 233 10.05 -19.93 13.63
N ALA A 234 10.56 -20.02 14.85
CA ALA A 234 9.71 -20.07 16.05
C ALA A 234 8.78 -18.86 16.17
N ARG A 235 9.29 -17.66 15.81
CA ARG A 235 8.52 -16.42 15.85
C ARG A 235 7.52 -16.34 14.70
N ALA A 236 7.88 -16.86 13.52
CA ALA A 236 6.94 -17.00 12.39
C ALA A 236 5.74 -17.88 12.77
N ILE A 237 6.01 -19.08 13.32
CA ILE A 237 4.98 -20.00 13.81
C ILE A 237 4.08 -19.32 14.85
N GLU A 238 4.68 -18.68 15.85
CA GLU A 238 3.94 -17.98 16.92
C GLU A 238 2.92 -16.98 16.35
N TYR A 239 3.32 -16.15 15.39
CA TYR A 239 2.45 -15.13 14.82
C TYR A 239 1.41 -15.71 13.86
N TYR A 240 1.74 -16.74 13.08
CA TYR A 240 0.74 -17.45 12.28
C TYR A 240 -0.32 -18.14 13.15
N GLU A 241 0.08 -18.74 14.29
CA GLU A 241 -0.86 -19.32 15.25
C GLU A 241 -1.74 -18.25 15.93
N LYS A 242 -1.17 -17.10 16.29
CA LYS A 242 -1.95 -15.94 16.78
C LYS A 242 -3.03 -15.54 15.77
N VAL A 243 -2.68 -15.47 14.48
CA VAL A 243 -3.63 -15.15 13.40
C VAL A 243 -4.77 -16.17 13.34
N LEU A 244 -4.50 -17.47 13.50
CA LEU A 244 -5.52 -18.52 13.54
C LEU A 244 -6.41 -18.45 14.79
N GLY A 245 -5.88 -17.91 15.90
CA GLY A 245 -6.60 -17.73 17.16
C GLY A 245 -7.52 -16.50 17.22
N VAL A 246 -7.42 -15.56 16.26
CA VAL A 246 -8.30 -14.39 16.22
C VAL A 246 -9.75 -14.82 15.92
N GLN A 247 -10.61 -14.75 16.93
CA GLN A 247 -12.05 -14.99 16.76
C GLN A 247 -12.70 -13.78 16.09
N THR A 248 -13.14 -13.94 14.85
CA THR A 248 -13.63 -12.83 14.04
C THR A 248 -15.11 -12.57 14.30
N GLY A 249 -15.46 -11.36 14.75
CA GLY A 249 -16.82 -10.82 14.63
C GLY A 249 -17.23 -10.66 13.16
N ALA A 250 -18.54 -10.55 12.90
CA ALA A 250 -19.19 -10.81 11.61
C ALA A 250 -18.77 -9.96 10.38
N SER A 251 -17.86 -8.98 10.49
CA SER A 251 -17.50 -8.08 9.38
C SER A 251 -16.03 -8.13 8.92
N ALA A 252 -15.15 -8.88 9.60
CA ALA A 252 -13.73 -9.01 9.22
C ALA A 252 -13.22 -10.45 9.33
N ALA A 253 -14.09 -11.42 9.01
CA ALA A 253 -13.72 -12.83 9.08
C ALA A 253 -12.73 -13.20 7.99
N MET A 254 -11.51 -13.57 8.39
CA MET A 254 -10.59 -14.32 7.53
C MET A 254 -11.35 -15.49 6.91
N SER A 255 -11.29 -15.62 5.59
CA SER A 255 -11.99 -16.70 4.88
C SER A 255 -11.45 -18.06 5.32
N ALA A 256 -12.28 -19.11 5.17
CA ALA A 256 -11.83 -20.48 5.42
C ALA A 256 -10.59 -20.85 4.59
N GLN A 257 -10.50 -20.32 3.36
CA GLN A 257 -9.35 -20.49 2.49
C GLN A 257 -8.08 -19.87 3.08
N GLN A 258 -8.14 -18.62 3.52
CA GLN A 258 -7.00 -17.95 4.15
C GLN A 258 -6.54 -18.68 5.43
N ARG A 259 -7.49 -19.12 6.27
CA ARG A 259 -7.17 -19.93 7.46
C ARG A 259 -6.46 -21.24 7.08
N ALA A 260 -6.94 -21.94 6.06
CA ALA A 260 -6.34 -23.19 5.61
C ALA A 260 -4.90 -23.00 5.11
N VAL A 261 -4.65 -21.92 4.36
CA VAL A 261 -3.29 -21.59 3.89
C VAL A 261 -2.35 -21.33 5.07
N ILE A 262 -2.76 -20.52 6.05
CA ILE A 262 -1.94 -20.22 7.23
C ILE A 262 -1.69 -21.48 8.07
N ALA A 263 -2.70 -22.33 8.27
CA ALA A 263 -2.54 -23.59 8.99
C ALA A 263 -1.58 -24.57 8.29
N ALA A 264 -1.66 -24.66 6.96
CA ALA A 264 -0.74 -25.46 6.16
C ALA A 264 0.71 -24.94 6.31
N GLU A 265 0.87 -23.62 6.34
CA GLU A 265 2.18 -22.97 6.52
C GLU A 265 2.78 -23.25 7.90
N VAL A 266 2.00 -23.14 8.98
CA VAL A 266 2.43 -23.53 10.32
C VAL A 266 2.91 -24.98 10.36
N ASN A 267 2.14 -25.90 9.77
CA ASN A 267 2.51 -27.32 9.73
C ASN A 267 3.80 -27.56 8.93
N ARG A 268 3.98 -26.84 7.83
CA ARG A 268 5.22 -26.88 7.02
C ARG A 268 6.42 -26.46 7.85
N LEU A 269 6.34 -25.30 8.53
CA LEU A 269 7.44 -24.77 9.33
C LEU A 269 7.81 -25.70 10.48
N LYS A 270 6.82 -26.26 11.19
CA LYS A 270 7.04 -27.26 12.26
C LYS A 270 7.70 -28.54 11.74
N ALA A 271 7.24 -29.06 10.60
CA ALA A 271 7.82 -30.27 10.02
C ALA A 271 9.28 -30.09 9.57
N GLN A 272 9.67 -28.88 9.20
CA GLN A 272 11.04 -28.55 8.80
C GLN A 272 11.96 -28.23 9.99
N ASN A 273 11.39 -27.97 11.18
CA ASN A 273 12.11 -27.52 12.37
C ASN A 273 11.56 -28.25 13.63
N PRO A 274 11.86 -29.56 13.77
CA PRO A 274 11.31 -30.41 14.83
C PRO A 274 11.86 -30.14 16.24
#